data_AF-A0A963Q7T9-F1
#
_entry.id   AF-A0A963Q7T9-F1
#
_cell.length_a   1.000
_cell.length_b   1.000
_cell.length_c   1.000
_cell.angle_alpha   90.00
_cell.angle_beta   90.00
_cell.angle_gamma   90.00
#
_symmetry.space_group_name_H-M   'P 1'
#
loop_
_entity.id
_entity.type
_entity.pdbx_description
1 polymer ?
#
loop_
_entity_poly.entity_id
_entity_poly.type
_entity_poly.pdbx_seq_one_letter_code
_entity_poly.pdbx_strand_id
1 'polypeptide(L)'
;MPFCTTDPNLRNDWLTVGSAAQLRGTDSEHPVTTRLLGNDLLLWQDADGAPHCSADGSAMPIQQRYGYLWVLAGDGTAPALFDLPEYAQPGRRIVDCGGIGVATSGLRVVENFLDIGHFPYVHTGTLGKVPHTEVAPYRTHVDPATGEIWATDCHFFQPRASASAADGIDAQYQYRVMQPFTAALYKSCPNRDGERDVICL
;
A
#
# COMPACT_ATOMS: atom_id res chain seq x y z
N MET A 1 -25.86 -7.82 -5.40
CA MET A 1 -24.69 -7.11 -4.86
C MET A 1 -23.58 -7.27 -5.87
N PRO A 2 -22.90 -6.19 -6.29
CA PRO A 2 -21.90 -6.26 -7.36
C PRO A 2 -20.77 -7.23 -6.96
N PHE A 3 -20.13 -7.03 -5.81
CA PHE A 3 -18.91 -7.75 -5.42
C PHE A 3 -19.01 -9.26 -5.22
N CYS A 4 -17.99 -10.01 -5.67
CA CYS A 4 -17.94 -11.48 -5.61
C CYS A 4 -17.56 -12.05 -4.22
N THR A 5 -17.33 -11.20 -3.23
CA THR A 5 -17.02 -11.59 -1.85
C THR A 5 -18.10 -11.12 -0.88
N THR A 6 -18.36 -11.96 0.13
CA THR A 6 -19.22 -11.67 1.28
C THR A 6 -18.41 -11.40 2.56
N ASP A 7 -17.08 -11.40 2.49
CA ASP A 7 -16.21 -11.18 3.65
C ASP A 7 -16.41 -9.74 4.18
N PRO A 8 -16.89 -9.58 5.43
CA PRO A 8 -17.12 -8.25 6.00
C PRO A 8 -15.84 -7.43 6.13
N ASN A 9 -14.66 -8.06 6.26
CA ASN A 9 -13.38 -7.34 6.38
C ASN A 9 -12.97 -6.67 5.05
N LEU A 10 -13.45 -7.19 3.92
CA LEU A 10 -13.22 -6.59 2.60
C LEU A 10 -14.36 -5.67 2.18
N ARG A 11 -15.60 -6.01 2.55
CA ARG A 11 -16.77 -5.21 2.17
C ARG A 11 -16.86 -3.93 2.98
N ASN A 12 -16.56 -3.95 4.27
CA ASN A 12 -16.76 -2.81 5.16
C ASN A 12 -15.52 -1.94 5.29
N ASP A 13 -14.63 -1.95 4.30
CA ASP A 13 -13.41 -1.17 4.33
C ASP A 13 -13.12 -0.46 2.99
N TRP A 14 -12.26 0.54 3.06
CA TRP A 14 -11.86 1.35 1.92
C TRP A 14 -10.76 0.66 1.13
N LEU A 15 -11.07 0.21 -0.08
CA LEU A 15 -10.11 -0.47 -0.95
C LEU A 15 -9.62 0.48 -2.03
N THR A 16 -8.29 0.55 -2.21
CA THR A 16 -7.73 1.39 -3.26
C THR A 16 -8.01 0.83 -4.64
N VAL A 17 -8.34 1.72 -5.57
CA VAL A 17 -8.58 1.40 -6.99
C VAL A 17 -7.60 2.11 -7.92
N GLY A 18 -6.51 2.64 -7.35
CA GLY A 18 -5.41 3.27 -8.07
C GLY A 18 -5.27 4.77 -7.81
N SER A 19 -4.31 5.36 -8.52
CA SER A 19 -3.91 6.77 -8.38
C SER A 19 -5.05 7.72 -8.73
N ALA A 20 -5.24 8.78 -7.94
CA ALA A 20 -6.22 9.82 -8.27
C ALA A 20 -5.85 10.58 -9.55
N ALA A 21 -4.58 10.56 -9.95
CA ALA A 21 -4.14 11.14 -11.21
C ALA A 21 -4.80 10.51 -12.44
N GLN A 22 -5.35 9.28 -12.32
CA GLN A 22 -6.05 8.61 -13.43
C GLN A 22 -7.38 9.28 -13.80
N LEU A 23 -7.97 10.09 -12.91
CA LEU A 23 -9.23 10.79 -13.21
C LEU A 23 -9.03 12.09 -13.99
N ARG A 24 -7.79 12.55 -14.19
CA ARG A 24 -7.52 13.81 -14.87
C ARG A 24 -8.06 13.79 -16.29
N GLY A 25 -8.99 14.71 -16.59
CA GLY A 25 -9.60 14.83 -17.91
C GLY A 25 -10.70 13.82 -18.20
N THR A 26 -11.12 13.04 -17.19
CA THR A 26 -12.31 12.19 -17.28
C THR A 26 -13.58 12.98 -16.99
N ASP A 27 -14.72 12.47 -17.45
CA ASP A 27 -16.07 12.93 -17.13
C ASP A 27 -17.03 11.72 -17.14
N SER A 28 -18.33 11.96 -16.92
CA SER A 28 -19.32 10.88 -16.86
C SER A 28 -19.52 10.12 -18.18
N GLU A 29 -19.20 10.75 -19.32
CA GLU A 29 -19.30 10.14 -20.66
C GLU A 29 -18.00 9.40 -21.03
N HIS A 30 -16.87 9.80 -20.42
CA HIS A 30 -15.54 9.23 -20.63
C HIS A 30 -14.89 8.76 -19.32
N PRO A 31 -15.49 7.77 -18.62
CA PRO A 31 -14.93 7.25 -17.39
C PRO A 31 -13.71 6.35 -17.65
N VAL A 32 -12.85 6.22 -16.64
CA VAL A 32 -11.83 5.16 -16.58
C VAL A 32 -12.45 3.90 -16.00
N THR A 33 -12.16 2.75 -16.62
CA THR A 33 -12.57 1.44 -16.11
C THR A 33 -11.47 0.81 -15.26
N THR A 34 -11.85 0.23 -14.12
CA THR A 34 -10.98 -0.60 -13.29
C THR A 34 -11.75 -1.80 -12.74
N ARG A 35 -11.09 -2.70 -12.01
CA ARG A 35 -11.74 -3.86 -11.37
C ARG A 35 -11.47 -3.91 -9.88
N LEU A 36 -12.53 -4.16 -9.11
CA LEU A 36 -12.45 -4.37 -7.67
C LEU A 36 -13.32 -5.56 -7.28
N LEU A 37 -12.74 -6.53 -6.55
CA LEU A 37 -13.45 -7.71 -6.03
C LEU A 37 -14.38 -8.37 -7.07
N GLY A 38 -13.81 -8.62 -8.25
CA GLY A 38 -14.49 -9.28 -9.37
C GLY A 38 -15.38 -8.39 -10.25
N ASN A 39 -15.57 -7.12 -9.90
CA ASN A 39 -16.51 -6.22 -10.58
C ASN A 39 -15.80 -5.15 -11.36
N ASP A 40 -16.41 -4.77 -12.48
CA ASP A 40 -15.96 -3.64 -13.28
C ASP A 40 -16.54 -2.36 -12.67
N LEU A 41 -15.65 -1.40 -12.43
CA LEU A 41 -15.98 -0.08 -11.91
C LEU A 41 -15.74 0.96 -12.99
N LEU A 42 -16.62 1.95 -13.05
CA LEU A 42 -16.46 3.17 -13.83
C LEU A 42 -16.12 4.31 -12.89
N LEU A 43 -15.00 4.98 -13.12
CA LEU A 43 -14.50 6.08 -12.30
C LEU A 43 -14.37 7.35 -13.14
N TRP A 44 -14.82 8.48 -12.62
CA TRP A 44 -14.65 9.78 -13.27
C TRP A 44 -14.54 10.90 -12.24
N GLN A 45 -14.25 12.12 -12.69
CA GLN A 45 -14.36 13.33 -11.89
C GLN A 45 -15.46 14.24 -12.44
N ASP A 46 -16.16 14.97 -11.57
CA ASP A 46 -17.10 16.00 -12.01
C ASP A 46 -16.40 17.34 -12.32
N ALA A 47 -17.20 18.36 -12.64
CA ALA A 47 -16.70 19.70 -12.96
C ALA A 47 -15.96 20.38 -11.79
N ASP A 48 -16.26 19.99 -10.54
CA ASP A 48 -15.59 20.48 -9.34
C ASP A 48 -14.33 19.65 -8.99
N GLY A 49 -14.06 18.60 -9.78
CA GLY A 49 -12.94 17.68 -9.58
C GLY A 49 -13.20 16.62 -8.50
N ALA A 50 -14.45 16.46 -8.04
CA ALA A 50 -14.78 15.43 -7.08
C ALA A 50 -14.85 14.05 -7.76
N PRO A 51 -14.30 12.99 -7.16
CA PRO A 51 -14.31 11.66 -7.75
C PRO A 51 -15.70 11.02 -7.63
N HIS A 52 -16.08 10.27 -8.65
CA HIS A 52 -17.30 9.47 -8.72
C HIS A 52 -16.97 8.04 -9.12
N CYS A 53 -17.75 7.09 -8.63
CA CYS A 53 -17.61 5.67 -8.92
C CYS A 53 -18.97 5.05 -9.17
N SER A 54 -19.06 4.18 -10.17
CA SER A 54 -20.24 3.32 -10.40
C SER A 54 -19.84 1.87 -10.61
N ALA A 55 -20.67 0.97 -10.09
CA ALA A 55 -20.64 -0.47 -10.35
C ALA A 55 -22.06 -0.91 -10.78
N ASP A 56 -22.19 -1.61 -11.91
CA ASP A 56 -23.48 -2.08 -12.44
C ASP A 56 -24.57 -0.99 -12.50
N GLY A 57 -24.19 0.24 -12.85
CA GLY A 57 -25.11 1.39 -12.93
C GLY A 57 -25.53 1.98 -11.58
N SER A 58 -25.01 1.47 -10.46
CA SER A 58 -25.24 2.01 -9.12
C SER A 58 -24.05 2.87 -8.70
N ALA A 59 -24.31 4.00 -8.04
CA ALA A 59 -23.25 4.83 -7.47
C ALA A 59 -22.62 4.15 -6.26
N MET A 60 -21.29 4.24 -6.15
CA MET A 60 -20.50 3.66 -5.07
C MET A 60 -19.83 4.77 -4.25
N PRO A 61 -19.72 4.62 -2.91
CA PRO A 61 -18.94 5.55 -2.12
C PRO A 61 -17.48 5.52 -2.56
N ILE A 62 -16.93 6.70 -2.85
CA ILE A 62 -15.54 6.90 -3.26
C ILE A 62 -14.98 8.11 -2.52
N GLN A 63 -13.71 8.06 -2.15
CA GLN A 63 -12.98 9.21 -1.64
C GLN A 63 -11.56 9.28 -2.22
N GLN A 64 -10.99 10.47 -2.22
CA GLN A 64 -9.59 10.69 -2.54
C GLN A 64 -8.79 10.97 -1.26
N ARG A 65 -7.79 10.15 -0.96
CA ARG A 65 -6.88 10.35 0.17
C ARG A 65 -5.51 9.78 -0.15
N TYR A 66 -4.45 10.43 0.34
CA TYR A 66 -3.04 10.08 0.06
C TYR A 66 -2.66 10.02 -1.42
N GLY A 67 -3.37 10.78 -2.28
CA GLY A 67 -3.13 10.77 -3.73
C GLY A 67 -3.76 9.59 -4.47
N TYR A 68 -4.51 8.73 -3.77
CA TYR A 68 -5.19 7.55 -4.31
C TYR A 68 -6.71 7.65 -4.16
N LEU A 69 -7.41 6.87 -4.98
CA LEU A 69 -8.86 6.68 -4.92
C LEU A 69 -9.17 5.44 -4.09
N TRP A 70 -10.18 5.58 -3.23
CA TRP A 70 -10.64 4.53 -2.33
C TRP A 70 -12.12 4.31 -2.51
N VAL A 71 -12.54 3.07 -2.74
CA VAL A 71 -13.94 2.70 -2.95
C VAL A 71 -14.39 1.79 -1.81
N LEU A 72 -15.57 2.06 -1.26
CA LEU A 72 -16.22 1.18 -0.29
C LEU A 72 -17.05 0.15 -1.06
N ALA A 73 -16.75 -1.14 -0.88
CA ALA A 73 -17.47 -2.21 -1.55
C ALA A 73 -18.81 -2.56 -0.87
N GLY A 74 -18.93 -2.24 0.41
CA GLY A 74 -20.08 -2.53 1.25
C GLY A 74 -21.09 -1.40 1.32
N ASP A 75 -22.22 -1.75 1.91
CA ASP A 75 -23.44 -0.98 2.04
C ASP A 75 -23.62 -0.40 3.46
N GLY A 76 -22.62 -0.62 4.34
CA GLY A 76 -22.56 -0.10 5.70
C GLY A 76 -21.89 1.26 5.83
N THR A 77 -21.79 1.75 7.07
CA THR A 77 -21.01 2.95 7.39
C THR A 77 -19.53 2.66 7.21
N ALA A 78 -18.89 3.40 6.30
CA ALA A 78 -17.46 3.28 6.09
C ALA A 78 -16.68 3.68 7.35
N PRO A 79 -15.62 2.94 7.75
CA PRO A 79 -14.71 3.40 8.79
C PRO A 79 -13.94 4.64 8.29
N ALA A 80 -13.28 5.34 9.22
CA ALA A 80 -12.25 6.30 8.82
C ALA A 80 -11.07 5.53 8.20
N LEU A 81 -10.55 6.01 7.08
CA LEU A 81 -9.30 5.45 6.54
C LEU A 81 -8.16 5.69 7.54
N PHE A 82 -7.24 4.72 7.64
CA PHE A 82 -6.05 4.80 8.49
C PHE A 82 -5.27 6.11 8.31
N ASP A 83 -4.54 6.51 9.35
CA ASP A 83 -3.69 7.70 9.32
C ASP A 83 -2.28 7.38 8.81
N LEU A 84 -1.79 8.17 7.85
CA LEU A 84 -0.42 8.14 7.32
C LEU A 84 0.18 9.54 7.42
N PRO A 85 0.61 9.98 8.62
CA PRO A 85 1.08 11.34 8.85
C PRO A 85 2.28 11.71 7.98
N GLU A 86 3.11 10.73 7.61
CA GLU A 86 4.26 10.91 6.72
C GLU A 86 3.85 11.47 5.35
N TYR A 87 2.63 11.24 4.89
CA TYR A 87 2.16 11.81 3.63
C TYR A 87 2.07 13.35 3.67
N ALA A 88 1.77 13.92 4.85
CA ALA A 88 1.60 15.36 5.04
C ALA A 88 2.86 16.05 5.58
N GLN A 89 3.93 15.31 5.86
CA GLN A 89 5.16 15.87 6.43
C GLN A 89 5.88 16.78 5.42
N PRO A 90 6.19 18.04 5.77
CA PRO A 90 6.90 18.97 4.89
C PRO A 90 8.28 18.43 4.46
N GLY A 91 8.66 18.71 3.21
CA GLY A 91 9.98 18.35 2.69
C GLY A 91 10.11 16.89 2.23
N ARG A 92 9.03 16.09 2.31
CA ARG A 92 8.98 14.77 1.68
C ARG A 92 8.65 14.87 0.20
N ARG A 93 9.25 13.96 -0.57
CA ARG A 93 8.92 13.74 -1.98
C ARG A 93 7.99 12.54 -2.07
N ILE A 94 6.77 12.77 -2.54
CA ILE A 94 5.83 11.68 -2.83
C ILE A 94 6.09 11.18 -4.24
N VAL A 95 6.23 9.87 -4.39
CA VAL A 95 6.44 9.21 -5.68
C VAL A 95 5.38 8.13 -5.83
N ASP A 96 4.49 8.32 -6.80
CA ASP A 96 3.57 7.27 -7.24
C ASP A 96 4.33 6.31 -8.15
N CYS A 97 4.45 5.06 -7.72
CA CYS A 97 5.12 4.00 -8.48
C CYS A 97 4.20 3.33 -9.52
N GLY A 98 2.94 3.76 -9.62
CA GLY A 98 1.94 3.21 -10.53
C GLY A 98 1.37 1.86 -10.07
N GLY A 99 0.35 1.39 -10.80
CA GLY A 99 -0.26 0.08 -10.58
C GLY A 99 0.38 -0.98 -11.47
N ILE A 100 0.77 -2.12 -10.88
CA ILE A 100 1.32 -3.27 -11.61
C ILE A 100 0.39 -4.46 -11.39
N GLY A 101 -0.21 -4.96 -12.47
CA GLY A 101 -1.02 -6.17 -12.44
C GLY A 101 -0.15 -7.42 -12.24
N VAL A 102 -0.47 -8.22 -11.22
CA VAL A 102 0.20 -9.50 -10.93
C VAL A 102 -0.81 -10.63 -10.89
N ALA A 103 -0.47 -11.76 -11.52
CA ALA A 103 -1.35 -12.94 -11.59
C ALA A 103 -1.27 -13.79 -10.30
N THR A 104 -1.62 -13.20 -9.17
CA THR A 104 -1.67 -13.86 -7.86
C THR A 104 -2.78 -13.25 -6.99
N SER A 105 -3.08 -13.83 -5.83
CA SER A 105 -4.06 -13.24 -4.92
C SER A 105 -3.48 -12.01 -4.21
N GLY A 106 -4.31 -11.00 -3.94
CA GLY A 106 -3.86 -9.77 -3.28
C GLY A 106 -3.19 -10.02 -1.92
N LEU A 107 -3.69 -10.99 -1.14
CA LEU A 107 -3.08 -11.32 0.16
C LEU A 107 -1.71 -12.00 0.00
N ARG A 108 -1.44 -12.72 -1.09
CA ARG A 108 -0.09 -13.22 -1.38
C ARG A 108 0.88 -12.10 -1.76
N VAL A 109 0.39 -11.02 -2.36
CA VAL A 109 1.21 -9.81 -2.60
C VAL A 109 1.58 -9.17 -1.26
N VAL A 110 0.62 -9.04 -0.33
CA VAL A 110 0.88 -8.52 1.02
C VAL A 110 1.86 -9.43 1.77
N GLU A 111 1.66 -10.75 1.78
CA GLU A 111 2.60 -11.69 2.40
C GLU A 111 4.02 -11.56 1.83
N ASN A 112 4.16 -11.46 0.50
CA ASN A 112 5.45 -11.27 -0.13
C ASN A 112 6.11 -9.92 0.24
N PHE A 113 5.32 -8.86 0.37
CA PHE A 113 5.81 -7.54 0.76
C PHE A 113 6.33 -7.54 2.21
N LEU A 114 5.71 -8.33 3.09
CA LEU A 114 6.07 -8.43 4.51
C LEU A 114 7.22 -9.42 4.78
N ASP A 115 7.53 -10.31 3.84
CA ASP A 115 8.59 -11.31 3.99
C ASP A 115 9.98 -10.66 3.81
N ILE A 116 10.85 -10.79 4.79
CA ILE A 116 12.26 -10.39 4.71
C ILE A 116 13.18 -11.59 4.44
N GLY A 117 12.67 -12.82 4.60
CA GLY A 117 13.43 -14.05 4.41
C GLY A 117 13.84 -14.29 2.95
N HIS A 118 13.08 -13.76 1.98
CA HIS A 118 13.41 -13.93 0.57
C HIS A 118 14.51 -12.98 0.07
N PHE A 119 14.87 -11.95 0.82
CA PHE A 119 15.81 -10.90 0.38
C PHE A 119 17.14 -11.44 -0.17
N PRO A 120 17.85 -12.38 0.49
CA PRO A 120 19.13 -12.89 0.00
C PRO A 120 19.05 -13.72 -1.27
N TYR A 121 17.86 -14.23 -1.59
CA TYR A 121 17.65 -15.22 -2.65
C TYR A 121 17.08 -14.56 -3.91
N VAL A 122 16.04 -13.75 -3.76
CA VAL A 122 15.35 -13.09 -4.88
C VAL A 122 15.96 -11.72 -5.18
N HIS A 123 16.41 -11.01 -4.15
CA HIS A 123 17.00 -9.67 -4.26
C HIS A 123 18.51 -9.69 -3.98
N THR A 124 19.18 -10.74 -4.46
CA THR A 124 20.62 -10.93 -4.27
C THR A 124 21.42 -9.76 -4.85
N GLY A 125 22.35 -9.21 -4.06
CA GLY A 125 23.20 -8.08 -4.44
C GLY A 125 22.56 -6.70 -4.25
N THR A 126 21.28 -6.63 -3.86
CA THR A 126 20.61 -5.37 -3.48
C THR A 126 20.16 -5.43 -2.02
N LEU A 127 19.12 -6.21 -1.70
CA LEU A 127 18.51 -6.23 -0.38
C LEU A 127 19.11 -7.27 0.56
N GLY A 128 19.79 -8.30 0.04
CA GLY A 128 20.49 -9.33 0.79
C GLY A 128 21.52 -10.06 -0.07
N LYS A 129 22.29 -10.99 0.51
CA LYS A 129 23.17 -11.91 -0.24
C LYS A 129 23.52 -13.15 0.57
N VAL A 130 23.75 -14.29 -0.08
CA VAL A 130 24.40 -15.46 0.54
C VAL A 130 25.86 -15.12 0.89
N PRO A 131 26.40 -15.55 2.06
CA PRO A 131 25.78 -16.40 3.08
C PRO A 131 25.02 -15.65 4.19
N HIS A 132 24.80 -14.34 4.07
CA HIS A 132 24.06 -13.53 5.05
C HIS A 132 22.55 -13.70 4.84
N THR A 133 21.99 -14.78 5.37
CA THR A 133 20.60 -15.17 5.13
C THR A 133 19.71 -15.18 6.38
N GLU A 134 20.29 -14.93 7.55
CA GLU A 134 19.57 -15.00 8.81
C GLU A 134 18.62 -13.81 8.99
N VAL A 135 17.37 -14.11 9.31
CA VAL A 135 16.40 -13.13 9.80
C VAL A 135 16.53 -13.09 11.32
N ALA A 136 17.03 -11.98 11.85
CA ALA A 136 17.16 -11.80 13.30
C ALA A 136 15.77 -11.78 13.99
N PRO A 137 15.67 -12.16 15.27
CA PRO A 137 14.42 -12.01 16.01
C PRO A 137 13.93 -10.55 16.02
N TYR A 138 12.64 -10.36 15.78
CA TYR A 138 11.96 -9.07 15.81
C TYR A 138 10.66 -9.17 16.59
N ARG A 139 10.02 -8.03 16.85
CA ARG A 139 8.82 -7.97 17.69
C ARG A 139 7.59 -7.70 16.84
N THR A 140 6.50 -8.40 17.12
CA THR A 140 5.20 -8.15 16.51
C THR A 140 4.15 -7.81 17.55
N HIS A 141 3.27 -6.87 17.26
CA HIS A 141 2.12 -6.56 18.10
C HIS A 141 0.94 -6.08 17.25
N VAL A 142 -0.25 -6.12 17.84
CA VAL A 142 -1.45 -5.47 17.30
C VAL A 142 -1.70 -4.23 18.15
N ASP A 143 -1.85 -3.08 17.50
CA ASP A 143 -2.25 -1.85 18.19
C ASP A 143 -3.73 -1.97 18.60
N PRO A 144 -4.06 -1.94 19.91
CA PRO A 144 -5.44 -2.11 20.36
C PRO A 144 -6.35 -0.95 19.98
N ALA A 145 -5.81 0.24 19.69
CA ALA A 145 -6.61 1.41 19.33
C ALA A 145 -7.05 1.37 17.86
N THR A 146 -6.20 0.86 16.98
CA THR A 146 -6.40 0.88 15.53
C THR A 146 -6.66 -0.50 14.93
N GLY A 147 -6.29 -1.58 15.62
CA GLY A 147 -6.33 -2.95 15.10
C GLY A 147 -5.18 -3.27 14.13
N GLU A 148 -4.27 -2.33 13.90
CA GLU A 148 -3.17 -2.49 12.94
C GLU A 148 -2.10 -3.44 13.46
N ILE A 149 -1.48 -4.20 12.56
CA ILE A 149 -0.41 -5.14 12.89
C ILE A 149 0.93 -4.48 12.61
N TRP A 150 1.83 -4.52 13.59
CA TRP A 150 3.16 -3.95 13.50
C TRP A 150 4.23 -5.02 13.68
N ALA A 151 5.26 -4.97 12.84
CA ALA A 151 6.54 -5.61 13.06
C ALA A 151 7.61 -4.54 13.27
N THR A 152 8.35 -4.63 14.36
CA THR A 152 9.31 -3.63 14.85
C THR A 152 10.63 -4.30 15.22
N ASP A 153 11.70 -3.51 15.25
CA ASP A 153 13.06 -4.00 15.47
C ASP A 153 13.46 -5.07 14.44
N CYS A 154 13.04 -4.88 13.18
CA CYS A 154 13.45 -5.75 12.09
C CYS A 154 14.80 -5.27 11.56
N HIS A 155 15.83 -6.12 11.66
CA HIS A 155 17.18 -5.85 11.18
C HIS A 155 17.54 -6.82 10.06
N PHE A 156 18.18 -6.31 9.01
CA PHE A 156 18.65 -7.15 7.92
C PHE A 156 19.91 -6.62 7.26
N PHE A 157 20.90 -7.50 7.09
CA PHE A 157 22.14 -7.15 6.40
C PHE A 157 21.88 -6.88 4.92
N GLN A 158 22.25 -5.69 4.45
CA GLN A 158 22.16 -5.33 3.04
C GLN A 158 23.55 -5.08 2.47
N PRO A 159 23.91 -5.75 1.36
CA PRO A 159 25.18 -5.47 0.69
C PRO A 159 25.24 -4.08 0.06
N ARG A 160 24.07 -3.48 -0.25
CA ARG A 160 23.96 -2.10 -0.75
C ARG A 160 22.80 -1.39 -0.05
N ALA A 161 23.09 -0.39 0.77
CA ALA A 161 22.09 0.40 1.49
C ALA A 161 21.08 1.12 0.58
N SER A 162 21.58 1.61 -0.56
CA SER A 162 20.88 2.34 -1.61
C SER A 162 21.63 2.14 -2.93
N ALA A 163 21.07 2.63 -4.04
CA ALA A 163 21.74 2.62 -5.34
C ALA A 163 23.12 3.33 -5.33
N SER A 164 23.41 4.16 -4.31
CA SER A 164 24.62 4.99 -4.19
C SER A 164 25.64 4.53 -3.14
N ALA A 165 25.41 3.42 -2.41
CA ALA A 165 26.30 2.98 -1.32
C ALA A 165 27.38 1.96 -1.76
N ALA A 166 28.58 2.06 -1.16
CA ALA A 166 29.75 1.22 -1.46
C ALA A 166 29.94 0.04 -0.48
N ASP A 167 29.56 0.21 0.79
CA ASP A 167 29.68 -0.80 1.85
C ASP A 167 28.30 -1.28 2.33
N GLY A 168 28.27 -2.50 2.87
CA GLY A 168 27.05 -3.09 3.41
C GLY A 168 26.62 -2.44 4.72
N ILE A 169 25.30 -2.37 4.97
CA ILE A 169 24.73 -1.82 6.21
C ILE A 169 23.82 -2.84 6.88
N ASP A 170 23.64 -2.68 8.19
CA ASP A 170 22.50 -3.25 8.88
C ASP A 170 21.30 -2.30 8.72
N ALA A 171 20.35 -2.67 7.87
CA ALA A 171 19.19 -1.85 7.60
C ALA A 171 18.09 -2.10 8.63
N GLN A 172 17.50 -1.02 9.13
CA GLN A 172 16.40 -1.06 10.07
C GLN A 172 15.07 -0.93 9.33
N TYR A 173 14.16 -1.85 9.63
CA TYR A 173 12.84 -1.94 9.07
C TYR A 173 11.77 -1.91 10.15
N GLN A 174 10.62 -1.36 9.80
CA GLN A 174 9.36 -1.63 10.47
C GLN A 174 8.29 -1.89 9.41
N TYR A 175 7.42 -2.85 9.68
CA TYR A 175 6.27 -3.14 8.84
C TYR A 175 5.00 -2.80 9.59
N ARG A 176 4.01 -2.33 8.84
CA ARG A 176 2.69 -1.96 9.31
C ARG A 176 1.65 -2.52 8.35
N VAL A 177 0.68 -3.26 8.86
CA VAL A 177 -0.50 -3.70 8.10
C VAL A 177 -1.68 -2.90 8.61
N MET A 178 -2.19 -2.01 7.76
CA MET A 178 -3.26 -1.07 8.14
C MET A 178 -4.64 -1.69 7.97
N GLN A 179 -4.81 -2.49 6.93
CA GLN A 179 -6.06 -3.14 6.54
C GLN A 179 -5.76 -4.22 5.47
N PRO A 180 -6.74 -5.05 5.06
CA PRO A 180 -6.54 -5.97 3.94
C PRO A 180 -6.04 -5.24 2.68
N PHE A 181 -5.05 -5.83 2.02
CA PHE A 181 -4.41 -5.27 0.82
C PHE A 181 -3.69 -3.92 1.01
N THR A 182 -3.50 -3.43 2.24
CA THR A 182 -2.74 -2.20 2.48
C THR A 182 -1.67 -2.40 3.55
N ALA A 183 -0.40 -2.28 3.14
CA ALA A 183 0.75 -2.44 4.02
C ALA A 183 1.78 -1.35 3.78
N ALA A 184 2.58 -1.03 4.80
CA ALA A 184 3.64 -0.06 4.74
C ALA A 184 4.94 -0.62 5.30
N LEU A 185 6.05 -0.24 4.66
CA LEU A 185 7.41 -0.49 5.08
C LEU A 185 8.07 0.84 5.41
N TYR A 186 8.60 0.95 6.62
CA TYR A 186 9.45 2.05 7.07
C TYR A 186 10.89 1.58 7.04
N LYS A 187 11.74 2.28 6.29
CA LYS A 187 13.16 1.95 6.13
C LYS A 187 14.01 3.15 6.57
N SER A 188 15.11 2.90 7.29
CA SER A 188 16.09 3.95 7.58
C SER A 188 16.59 4.63 6.29
N CYS A 189 16.65 5.97 6.29
CA CYS A 189 17.12 6.73 5.13
C CYS A 189 18.65 6.90 5.18
N PRO A 190 19.42 6.34 4.23
CA PRO A 190 20.88 6.46 4.26
C PRO A 190 21.39 7.90 4.08
N ASN A 191 20.56 8.78 3.51
CA ASN A 191 20.91 10.16 3.18
C ASN A 191 20.48 11.17 4.27
N ARG A 192 19.65 10.75 5.23
CA ARG A 192 19.12 11.62 6.30
C ARG A 192 19.00 10.82 7.59
N ASP A 193 19.95 11.03 8.50
CA ASP A 193 19.94 10.36 9.80
C ASP A 193 18.68 10.72 10.60
N GLY A 194 18.14 9.75 11.34
CA GLY A 194 16.88 9.87 12.09
C GLY A 194 15.60 9.86 11.25
N GLU A 195 15.68 9.99 9.92
CA GLU A 195 14.52 9.95 9.03
C GLU A 195 14.28 8.56 8.44
N ARG A 196 13.02 8.30 8.07
CA ARG A 196 12.61 7.04 7.43
C ARG A 196 11.89 7.26 6.12
N ASP A 197 12.29 6.49 5.11
CA ASP A 197 11.54 6.31 3.89
C ASP A 197 10.32 5.42 4.18
N VAL A 198 9.18 5.74 3.58
CA VAL A 198 7.93 4.97 3.73
C VAL A 198 7.47 4.50 2.36
N ILE A 199 7.30 3.19 2.24
CA ILE A 199 6.86 2.52 1.01
C ILE A 199 5.52 1.85 1.34
N CYS A 200 4.48 2.21 0.60
CA CYS A 200 3.16 1.61 0.77
C CYS A 200 2.81 0.73 -0.42
N LEU A 201 2.09 -0.35 -0.13
CA LEU A 201 1.38 -1.22 -1.07
C LEU A 201 -0.12 -1.09 -0.80
#